data_AF-A0A7S3RFA6-F1
#
_entry.id   AF-A0A7S3RFA6-F1
#
_cell.length_a   1.000
_cell.length_b   1.000
_cell.length_c   1.000
_cell.angle_alpha   90.00
_cell.angle_beta   90.00
_cell.angle_gamma   90.00
#
_symmetry.space_group_name_H-M   'P 1'
#
loop_
_entity.id
_entity.type
_entity.pdbx_description
1 polymer ?
#
loop_
_entity_poly.entity_id
_entity_poly.type
_entity_poly.pdbx_seq_one_letter_code
_entity_poly.pdbx_strand_id
1 'polypeptide(L)'
;GVRFSWWDGLNNKKKNEARVKRAYEVFTKKYSNMTSDEELPAPSCDFNFGAFYREFYYKDPTAGPCGKPKPGSACDKAANWGKNDGIYGHPEWYDGLTTTSTLEDFQELLYMQGKSECLRPCKGEEPPARQ
;
A
#
# COMPACT_ATOMS: atom_id res chain seq x y z
N GLY A 1 27.14 20.59 9.20
CA GLY A 1 27.07 22.04 8.98
C GLY A 1 28.46 22.58 8.80
N VAL A 2 28.60 23.52 7.87
CA VAL A 2 29.78 24.29 7.40
C VAL A 2 31.06 24.16 8.27
N ARG A 3 32.17 23.71 7.65
CA ARG A 3 33.52 23.37 8.20
C ARG A 3 33.77 21.91 8.60
N PHE A 4 33.07 20.96 8.02
CA PHE A 4 33.35 19.53 8.21
C PHE A 4 33.57 18.86 6.85
N SER A 5 34.79 18.36 6.61
CA SER A 5 35.22 17.72 5.35
C SER A 5 34.67 16.31 5.15
N TRP A 6 33.81 15.84 6.06
CA TRP A 6 33.24 14.50 6.00
C TRP A 6 32.38 14.25 4.78
N TRP A 7 31.73 15.26 4.20
CA TRP A 7 30.89 15.07 3.02
C TRP A 7 31.64 15.33 1.71
N ASP A 8 32.94 15.59 1.76
CA ASP A 8 33.75 15.90 0.58
C ASP A 8 33.79 14.72 -0.38
N GLY A 9 33.27 14.92 -1.60
CA GLY A 9 33.14 13.85 -2.59
C GLY A 9 32.05 12.84 -2.22
N LEU A 10 30.88 13.34 -1.81
CA LEU A 10 29.68 12.57 -1.48
C LEU A 10 29.38 11.44 -2.49
N ASN A 11 29.54 11.74 -3.78
CA ASN A 11 29.24 10.82 -4.89
C ASN A 11 30.39 9.84 -5.24
N ASN A 12 31.49 9.85 -4.50
CA ASN A 12 32.61 8.92 -4.71
C ASN A 12 32.46 7.68 -3.82
N LYS A 13 32.35 6.49 -4.46
CA LYS A 13 32.20 5.20 -3.76
C LYS A 13 33.32 4.91 -2.76
N LYS A 14 34.59 5.07 -3.15
CA LYS A 14 35.74 4.82 -2.24
C LYS A 14 35.72 5.74 -1.02
N LYS A 15 35.37 7.01 -1.24
CA LYS A 15 35.21 7.95 -0.13
C LYS A 15 34.01 7.59 0.74
N ASN A 16 32.94 7.03 0.19
CA ASN A 16 31.80 6.55 0.96
C ASN A 16 32.18 5.38 1.86
N GLU A 17 32.88 4.38 1.33
CA GLU A 17 33.38 3.24 2.10
C GLU A 17 34.28 3.70 3.25
N ALA A 18 35.21 4.64 2.99
CA ALA A 18 36.06 5.20 4.04
C ALA A 18 35.26 5.96 5.12
N ARG A 19 34.20 6.67 4.74
CA ARG A 19 33.29 7.37 5.67
C ARG A 19 32.52 6.38 6.54
N VAL A 20 31.94 5.34 5.95
CA VAL A 20 31.22 4.29 6.68
C VAL A 20 32.16 3.59 7.67
N LYS A 21 33.36 3.21 7.24
CA LYS A 21 34.37 2.61 8.12
C LYS A 21 34.72 3.51 9.30
N ARG A 22 34.98 4.80 9.05
CA ARG A 22 35.29 5.77 10.12
C ARG A 22 34.13 5.96 11.09
N ALA A 23 32.89 5.95 10.59
CA ALA A 23 31.70 6.05 11.45
C ALA A 23 31.61 4.84 12.37
N TYR A 24 31.84 3.64 11.83
CA TYR A 24 31.82 2.39 12.57
C TYR A 24 32.91 2.34 13.67
N GLU A 25 34.14 2.77 13.36
CA GLU A 25 35.23 2.85 14.35
C GLU A 25 34.90 3.81 15.50
N VAL A 26 34.32 4.97 15.21
CA VAL A 26 33.89 5.94 16.24
C VAL A 26 32.73 5.39 17.06
N PHE A 27 31.79 4.70 16.41
CA PHE A 27 30.62 4.12 17.05
C PHE A 27 31.00 2.99 18.00
N THR A 28 31.77 2.01 17.55
CA THR A 28 32.25 0.88 18.37
C THR A 28 33.06 1.35 19.57
N LYS A 29 33.90 2.37 19.39
CA LYS A 29 34.65 2.98 20.50
C LYS A 29 33.75 3.64 21.54
N LYS A 30 32.66 4.30 21.13
CA LYS A 30 31.76 5.02 22.02
C LYS A 30 30.70 4.12 22.67
N TYR A 31 30.27 3.10 21.96
CA TYR A 31 29.16 2.21 22.32
C TYR A 31 29.64 0.75 22.36
N SER A 32 30.64 0.47 23.19
CA SER A 32 31.26 -0.87 23.29
C SER A 32 30.30 -1.99 23.74
N ASN A 33 29.18 -1.63 24.36
CA ASN A 33 28.19 -2.58 24.89
C ASN A 33 26.95 -2.73 24.00
N MET A 34 26.95 -2.11 22.81
CA MET A 34 25.85 -2.21 21.86
C MET A 34 26.19 -3.28 20.81
N THR A 35 25.24 -4.18 20.55
CA THR A 35 25.33 -5.21 19.52
C THR A 35 25.63 -4.57 18.16
N SER A 36 26.57 -5.16 17.43
CA SER A 36 26.95 -4.66 16.10
C SER A 36 25.87 -5.00 15.06
N ASP A 37 25.82 -4.25 13.96
CA ASP A 37 24.88 -4.53 12.87
C ASP A 37 25.15 -5.92 12.26
N GLU A 38 26.40 -6.38 12.27
CA GLU A 38 26.81 -7.71 11.80
C GLU A 38 26.26 -8.85 12.68
N GLU A 39 25.97 -8.59 13.95
CA GLU A 39 25.41 -9.55 14.90
C GLU A 39 23.88 -9.58 14.88
N LEU A 40 23.24 -8.56 14.29
CA LEU A 40 21.78 -8.52 14.17
C LEU A 40 21.35 -9.38 12.98
N PRO A 41 20.33 -10.25 13.14
CA PRO A 41 19.76 -10.93 12.00
C PRO A 41 19.20 -9.88 11.04
N ALA A 42 19.32 -10.15 9.73
CA ALA A 42 18.65 -9.31 8.74
C ALA A 42 17.18 -9.15 9.16
N PRO A 43 16.67 -7.91 9.25
CA PRO A 43 15.30 -7.70 9.66
C PRO A 43 14.39 -8.46 8.71
N SER A 44 13.31 -9.02 9.26
CA SER A 44 12.25 -9.57 8.41
C SER A 44 11.80 -8.48 7.45
N CYS A 45 11.71 -8.79 6.16
CA CYS A 45 11.12 -7.87 5.19
C CYS A 45 9.63 -7.72 5.53
N ASP A 46 9.31 -6.74 6.36
CA ASP A 46 7.96 -6.35 6.77
C ASP A 46 7.38 -5.24 5.86
N PHE A 47 8.15 -4.85 4.85
CA PHE A 47 7.74 -3.88 3.85
C PHE A 47 6.61 -4.45 2.98
N ASN A 48 5.38 -4.04 3.28
CA ASN A 48 4.22 -4.31 2.45
C ASN A 48 4.00 -3.15 1.46
N PHE A 49 4.42 -3.34 0.21
CA PHE A 49 4.30 -2.34 -0.85
C PHE A 49 2.85 -1.86 -1.03
N GLY A 50 1.86 -2.75 -0.94
CA GLY A 50 0.44 -2.41 -1.08
C GLY A 50 -0.13 -1.62 0.09
N ALA A 51 0.44 -1.77 1.29
CA ALA A 51 0.09 -0.96 2.45
C ALA A 51 0.70 0.46 2.34
N PHE A 52 1.96 0.56 1.91
CA PHE A 52 2.69 1.82 1.90
C PHE A 52 2.37 2.71 0.68
N TYR A 53 2.12 2.09 -0.47
CA TYR A 53 1.79 2.76 -1.73
C TYR A 53 0.35 2.48 -2.17
N ARG A 54 -0.56 2.38 -1.21
CA ARG A 54 -1.98 2.13 -1.47
C ARG A 54 -2.54 3.10 -2.52
N GLU A 55 -2.15 4.37 -2.46
CA GLU A 55 -2.52 5.44 -3.41
C GLU A 55 -2.02 5.20 -4.84
N PHE A 56 -0.93 4.44 -5.04
CA PHE A 56 -0.40 4.12 -6.37
C PHE A 56 -0.99 2.82 -6.96
N TYR A 57 -1.57 1.95 -6.13
CA TYR A 57 -2.07 0.64 -6.55
C TYR A 57 -3.60 0.52 -6.57
N TYR A 58 -4.27 1.31 -5.73
CA TYR A 58 -5.73 1.34 -5.61
C TYR A 58 -6.25 2.77 -5.73
N LYS A 59 -7.35 2.95 -6.46
CA LYS A 59 -8.09 4.22 -6.44
C LYS A 59 -8.60 4.50 -5.03
N ASP A 60 -8.58 5.76 -4.64
CA ASP A 60 -9.26 6.23 -3.43
C ASP A 60 -10.75 5.84 -3.49
N PRO A 61 -11.28 5.09 -2.51
CA PRO A 61 -12.66 4.60 -2.50
C PRO A 61 -13.71 5.72 -2.51
N THR A 62 -13.30 6.95 -2.18
CA THR A 62 -14.16 8.15 -2.13
C THR A 62 -13.99 9.05 -3.36
N ALA A 63 -12.92 8.87 -4.14
CA ALA A 63 -12.69 9.67 -5.33
C ALA A 63 -13.68 9.30 -6.45
N GLY A 64 -14.05 10.28 -7.27
CA GLY A 64 -14.82 10.04 -8.50
C GLY A 64 -16.34 9.86 -8.33
N PRO A 65 -17.06 9.67 -9.46
CA PRO A 65 -18.51 9.54 -9.48
C PRO A 65 -18.97 8.24 -8.81
N CYS A 66 -20.05 8.33 -8.04
CA CYS A 66 -20.66 7.19 -7.38
C CYS A 66 -21.91 6.72 -8.14
N GLY A 67 -22.29 5.46 -7.96
CA GLY A 67 -23.54 4.93 -8.51
C GLY A 67 -23.68 3.43 -8.29
N LYS A 68 -24.90 2.91 -8.39
CA LYS A 68 -25.13 1.47 -8.38
C LYS A 68 -24.75 0.84 -9.72
N PRO A 69 -24.31 -0.44 -9.75
CA PRO A 69 -24.05 -1.13 -10.99
C PRO A 69 -25.34 -1.20 -11.80
N LYS A 70 -25.28 -0.86 -13.09
CA LYS A 70 -26.44 -1.01 -13.96
C LYS A 70 -26.68 -2.51 -14.20
N PRO A 71 -27.92 -3.01 -14.11
CA PRO A 71 -28.20 -4.42 -14.36
C PRO A 71 -27.64 -4.89 -15.70
N GLY A 72 -26.84 -5.96 -15.69
CA GLY A 72 -26.19 -6.52 -16.87
C GLY A 72 -24.91 -5.81 -17.35
N SER A 73 -24.49 -4.73 -16.68
CA SER A 73 -23.19 -4.08 -16.94
C SER A 73 -22.01 -4.98 -16.58
N ALA A 74 -20.81 -4.63 -17.08
CA ALA A 74 -19.58 -5.34 -16.73
C ALA A 74 -19.33 -5.35 -15.21
N CYS A 75 -19.56 -4.21 -14.56
CA CYS A 75 -19.46 -4.10 -13.11
C CYS A 75 -20.46 -5.01 -12.39
N ASP A 76 -21.74 -5.00 -12.81
CA ASP A 76 -22.78 -5.81 -12.19
C ASP A 76 -22.48 -7.31 -12.30
N LYS A 77 -22.07 -7.78 -13.48
CA LYS A 77 -21.67 -9.17 -13.70
C LYS A 77 -20.46 -9.56 -12.86
N ALA A 78 -19.43 -8.72 -12.82
CA ALA A 78 -18.21 -8.99 -12.08
C ALA A 78 -18.43 -9.00 -10.56
N ALA A 79 -19.20 -8.04 -10.03
CA ALA A 79 -19.52 -7.96 -8.62
C ALA A 79 -20.39 -9.15 -8.17
N ASN A 80 -21.40 -9.52 -8.96
CA ASN A 80 -22.24 -10.68 -8.65
C ASN A 80 -21.46 -12.00 -8.73
N TRP A 81 -20.62 -12.17 -9.75
CA TRP A 81 -19.77 -13.36 -9.85
C TRP A 81 -18.77 -13.44 -8.70
N GLY A 82 -18.12 -12.32 -8.35
CA GLY A 82 -17.19 -12.25 -7.22
C GLY A 82 -17.85 -12.64 -5.90
N LYS A 83 -19.07 -12.16 -5.66
CA LYS A 83 -19.86 -12.46 -4.46
C LYS A 83 -20.32 -13.92 -4.40
N ASN A 84 -20.82 -14.48 -5.50
CA ASN A 84 -21.50 -15.77 -5.48
C ASN A 84 -20.57 -16.96 -5.74
N ASP A 85 -19.51 -16.75 -6.51
CA ASP A 85 -18.63 -17.83 -6.97
C ASP A 85 -17.16 -17.52 -6.66
N GLY A 86 -16.70 -16.32 -7.03
CA GLY A 86 -15.31 -15.92 -6.97
C GLY A 86 -14.70 -16.02 -5.56
N ILE A 87 -15.39 -15.51 -4.54
CA ILE A 87 -14.92 -15.49 -3.15
C ILE A 87 -14.74 -16.90 -2.56
N TYR A 88 -15.52 -17.89 -3.04
CA TYR A 88 -15.44 -19.27 -2.56
C TYR A 88 -14.27 -20.02 -3.18
N GLY A 89 -13.93 -19.72 -4.44
CA GLY A 89 -12.81 -20.34 -5.14
C GLY A 89 -11.46 -19.67 -4.88
N HIS A 90 -11.46 -18.33 -4.74
CA HIS A 90 -10.26 -17.50 -4.64
C HIS A 90 -10.44 -16.36 -3.63
N PRO A 91 -10.57 -16.66 -2.32
CA PRO A 91 -10.71 -15.61 -1.30
C PRO A 91 -9.52 -14.63 -1.29
N GLU A 92 -8.33 -15.07 -1.71
CA GLU A 92 -7.12 -14.26 -1.82
C GLU A 92 -7.22 -13.12 -2.85
N TRP A 93 -8.16 -13.17 -3.81
CA TRP A 93 -8.39 -12.08 -4.76
C TRP A 93 -9.21 -10.93 -4.17
N TYR A 94 -9.88 -11.18 -3.04
CA TYR A 94 -10.84 -10.28 -2.42
C TYR A 94 -10.37 -9.90 -1.02
N ASP A 95 -9.16 -9.35 -0.93
CA ASP A 95 -8.56 -8.97 0.35
C ASP A 95 -9.48 -8.06 1.17
N GLY A 96 -9.74 -8.45 2.42
CA GLY A 96 -10.68 -7.76 3.31
C GLY A 96 -12.17 -8.08 3.10
N LEU A 97 -12.56 -8.82 2.07
CA LEU A 97 -13.93 -9.31 1.87
C LEU A 97 -14.08 -10.74 2.36
N THR A 98 -15.31 -11.08 2.74
CA THR A 98 -15.69 -12.43 3.16
C THR A 98 -16.93 -12.89 2.38
N THR A 99 -17.33 -14.14 2.56
CA THR A 99 -18.56 -14.69 1.97
C THR A 99 -19.83 -13.99 2.45
N THR A 100 -19.75 -13.21 3.53
CA THR A 100 -20.86 -12.41 4.05
C THR A 100 -20.84 -10.95 3.57
N SER A 101 -19.83 -10.56 2.79
CA SER A 101 -19.72 -9.21 2.25
C SER A 101 -20.86 -8.86 1.29
N THR A 102 -21.23 -7.58 1.27
CA THR A 102 -22.33 -7.07 0.45
C THR A 102 -21.90 -6.88 -1.00
N LEU A 103 -22.87 -6.77 -1.93
CA LEU A 103 -22.55 -6.53 -3.35
C LEU A 103 -21.81 -5.20 -3.52
N GLU A 104 -22.16 -4.21 -2.70
CA GLU A 104 -21.52 -2.91 -2.63
C GLU A 104 -20.05 -3.00 -2.23
N ASP A 105 -19.67 -3.94 -1.35
CA ASP A 105 -18.27 -4.14 -0.96
C ASP A 105 -17.45 -4.77 -2.10
N PHE A 106 -18.04 -5.70 -2.86
CA PHE A 106 -17.42 -6.24 -4.08
C PHE A 106 -17.29 -5.17 -5.17
N GLN A 107 -18.32 -4.32 -5.32
CA GLN A 107 -18.27 -3.18 -6.23
C GLN A 107 -17.16 -2.19 -5.84
N GLU A 108 -17.04 -1.87 -4.55
CA GLU A 108 -16.00 -0.98 -4.02
C GLU A 108 -14.60 -1.52 -4.30
N LEU A 109 -14.37 -2.81 -4.04
CA LEU A 109 -13.09 -3.44 -4.32
C LEU A 109 -12.75 -3.40 -5.82
N LEU A 110 -13.72 -3.71 -6.70
CA LEU A 110 -13.52 -3.62 -8.15
C LEU A 110 -13.23 -2.19 -8.61
N TYR A 111 -13.90 -1.20 -8.02
CA TYR A 111 -13.64 0.22 -8.27
C TYR A 111 -12.21 0.60 -7.86
N MET A 112 -11.81 0.25 -6.65
CA MET A 112 -10.47 0.51 -6.12
C MET A 112 -9.40 -0.15 -7.00
N GLN A 113 -9.64 -1.37 -7.49
CA GLN A 113 -8.75 -2.07 -8.42
C GLN A 113 -8.76 -1.50 -9.86
N GLY A 114 -9.66 -0.56 -10.15
CA GLY A 114 -9.85 -0.04 -11.51
C GLY A 114 -10.38 -1.07 -12.50
N LYS A 115 -11.06 -2.13 -12.02
CA LYS A 115 -11.58 -3.23 -12.84
C LYS A 115 -13.05 -3.05 -13.19
N SER A 116 -13.46 -3.67 -14.28
CA SER A 116 -14.86 -3.85 -14.70
C SER A 116 -15.68 -2.56 -14.84
N GLU A 117 -15.01 -1.41 -14.97
CA GLU A 117 -15.61 -0.08 -15.12
C GLU A 117 -16.64 0.24 -14.02
N CYS A 118 -16.41 -0.27 -12.81
CA CYS A 118 -17.26 0.03 -11.67
C CYS A 118 -17.16 1.50 -11.28
N LEU A 119 -18.28 2.06 -10.82
CA LEU A 119 -18.31 3.30 -10.03
C LEU A 119 -18.14 2.95 -8.56
N ARG A 120 -17.76 3.93 -7.73
CA ARG A 120 -17.77 3.69 -6.27
C ARG A 120 -19.21 3.60 -5.75
N PRO A 121 -19.47 2.86 -4.65
CA PRO A 121 -20.73 2.96 -3.94
C PRO A 121 -20.95 4.37 -3.36
N CYS A 122 -22.19 4.85 -3.33
CA CYS A 122 -22.53 6.16 -2.77
C CYS A 122 -22.68 6.13 -1.22
N LYS A 123 -21.75 5.50 -0.50
CA LYS A 123 -21.78 5.45 0.97
C LYS A 123 -21.50 6.86 1.52
N GLY A 124 -22.46 7.49 2.19
CA GLY A 124 -22.28 8.77 2.91
C GLY A 124 -22.64 10.06 2.16
N GLU A 125 -23.24 9.98 0.96
CA GLU A 125 -23.87 11.16 0.34
C GLU A 125 -25.34 11.21 0.78
N GLU A 126 -25.65 12.03 1.78
CA GLU A 126 -27.03 12.50 1.93
C GLU A 126 -27.46 13.16 0.62
N PRO A 127 -28.66 12.88 0.10
CA PRO A 127 -29.18 13.63 -1.04
C PRO A 127 -29.18 15.11 -0.65
N PRO A 128 -28.79 16.05 -1.54
CA PRO A 128 -28.97 17.46 -1.25
C PRO A 128 -30.45 17.67 -0.90
N ALA A 129 -30.70 18.24 0.28
CA ALA A 129 -32.04 18.59 0.71
C ALA A 129 -32.75 19.30 -0.45
N ARG A 130 -33.86 18.73 -0.93
CA ARG A 130 -34.71 19.38 -1.92
C ARG A 130 -35.08 20.76 -1.35
N GLN A 131 -34.64 21.82 -2.02
CA GLN A 131 -35.20 23.15 -1.87
C GLN A 131 -36.55 23.21 -2.57
#